data_AF-A0A1I7F0A8-F1
#
_entry.id   AF-A0A1I7F0A8-F1
#
_cell.length_a   1.000
_cell.length_b   1.000
_cell.length_c   1.000
_cell.angle_alpha   90.00
_cell.angle_beta   90.00
_cell.angle_gamma   90.00
#
_symmetry.space_group_name_H-M   'P 1'
#
loop_
_entity.id
_entity.type
_entity.pdbx_description
1 polymer ?
#
loop_
_entity_poly.entity_id
_entity_poly.type
_entity_poly.pdbx_seq_one_letter_code
_entity_poly.pdbx_strand_id
1 'polypeptide(L)'
;MNTDDSTTAQPLLRFQVSLNEEHAYLRIALGARAELDLGERAHHYSLLTLARRRMDDARQGLDPSSQGWIQLDQLSRMLGLDPSHLNIQIHRARSQIARALPDGATLPDVVERRRGELRLGSVPFQILRGSRLEGVCGPDVIACNAA
;
A
#
# COMPACT_ATOMS: atom_id res chain seq x y z
N MET A 1 22.27 29.38 0.73
CA MET A 1 22.42 28.88 -0.65
C MET A 1 23.04 27.49 -0.53
N ASN A 2 22.35 26.38 -0.78
CA ASN A 2 21.31 26.12 -1.77
C ASN A 2 20.14 25.34 -1.16
N THR A 3 18.94 25.88 -1.35
CA THR A 3 17.67 25.16 -1.29
C THR A 3 17.54 24.41 -2.62
N ASP A 4 18.06 23.19 -2.68
CA ASP A 4 17.62 22.24 -3.71
C ASP A 4 16.20 21.81 -3.33
N ASP A 5 15.24 22.60 -3.82
CA ASP A 5 13.84 22.23 -3.95
C ASP A 5 13.74 21.12 -5.01
N SER A 6 14.30 19.96 -4.67
CA SER A 6 13.95 18.71 -5.32
C SER A 6 12.56 18.38 -4.79
N THR A 7 11.52 18.87 -5.47
CA THR A 7 10.18 18.29 -5.39
C THR A 7 10.31 16.83 -5.85
N THR A 8 10.76 15.98 -4.94
CA THR A 8 10.82 14.53 -5.08
C THR A 8 9.39 14.09 -5.04
N ALA A 9 8.77 14.05 -6.22
CA ALA A 9 7.40 13.64 -6.36
C ALA A 9 7.31 12.21 -5.82
N GLN A 10 6.78 12.07 -4.60
CA GLN A 10 6.83 10.82 -3.87
C GLN A 10 6.00 9.77 -4.61
N PRO A 11 6.47 8.52 -4.67
CA PRO A 11 5.74 7.47 -5.34
C PRO A 11 4.39 7.23 -4.66
N LEU A 12 3.30 7.17 -5.43
CA LEU A 12 1.94 6.94 -4.93
C LEU A 12 1.46 5.54 -5.35
N LEU A 13 1.03 4.74 -4.38
CA LEU A 13 0.40 3.44 -4.64
C LEU A 13 -1.10 3.61 -4.90
N ARG A 14 -1.56 3.19 -6.08
CA ARG A 14 -2.97 3.22 -6.47
C ARG A 14 -3.52 1.80 -6.51
N PHE A 15 -4.26 1.45 -5.48
CA PHE A 15 -5.01 0.20 -5.40
C PHE A 15 -6.36 0.39 -6.09
N GLN A 16 -6.69 -0.52 -7.00
CA GLN A 16 -8.02 -0.62 -7.58
C GLN A 16 -8.55 -2.02 -7.33
N VAL A 17 -9.68 -2.12 -6.64
CA VAL A 17 -10.34 -3.38 -6.31
C VAL A 17 -11.72 -3.44 -6.95
N SER A 18 -12.13 -4.61 -7.43
CA SER A 18 -13.49 -4.80 -7.95
C SER A 18 -14.54 -4.65 -6.84
N LEU A 19 -15.80 -4.43 -7.23
CA LEU A 19 -16.90 -4.27 -6.26
C LEU A 19 -17.12 -5.52 -5.40
N ASN A 20 -16.86 -6.70 -5.96
CA ASN A 20 -16.93 -7.98 -5.28
C ASN A 20 -15.62 -8.41 -4.59
N GLU A 21 -14.59 -7.54 -4.60
CA GLU A 21 -13.27 -7.77 -4.02
C GLU A 21 -12.45 -8.95 -4.58
N GLU A 22 -12.90 -9.58 -5.67
CA GLU A 22 -12.19 -10.70 -6.31
C GLU A 22 -10.95 -10.26 -7.10
N HIS A 23 -10.96 -9.04 -7.65
CA HIS A 23 -9.89 -8.55 -8.52
C HIS A 23 -9.19 -7.36 -7.86
N ALA A 24 -7.89 -7.49 -7.62
CA ALA A 24 -7.05 -6.45 -7.04
C ALA A 24 -5.92 -6.06 -8.01
N TYR A 25 -5.95 -4.80 -8.43
CA TYR A 25 -4.97 -4.16 -9.28
C TYR A 25 -4.13 -3.18 -8.47
N LEU A 26 -2.86 -3.06 -8.82
CA LEU A 26 -1.96 -2.08 -8.23
C LEU A 26 -1.24 -1.32 -9.34
N ARG A 27 -1.32 0.01 -9.29
CA ARG A 27 -0.50 0.91 -10.10
C ARG A 27 0.39 1.76 -9.20
N ILE A 28 1.58 2.12 -9.67
CA ILE A 28 2.51 2.97 -8.93
C ILE A 28 2.78 4.22 -9.76
N ALA A 29 2.33 5.37 -9.30
CA ALA A 29 2.68 6.64 -9.92
C ALA A 29 4.05 7.09 -9.41
N LEU A 30 5.02 7.22 -10.32
CA LEU A 30 6.36 7.74 -10.08
C LEU A 30 6.42 9.18 -10.62
N GLY A 31 6.11 10.13 -9.74
CA GLY A 31 6.04 11.55 -10.08
C GLY A 31 4.95 11.91 -11.09
N ALA A 32 5.18 12.98 -11.87
CA ALA A 32 4.13 13.60 -12.68
C ALA A 32 3.83 12.89 -14.02
N ARG A 33 4.71 12.00 -14.50
CA ARG A 33 4.62 11.47 -15.88
C ARG A 33 4.80 9.95 -16.01
N ALA A 34 5.26 9.26 -14.98
CA ALA A 34 5.45 7.81 -15.05
C ALA A 34 4.43 7.10 -14.15
N GLU A 35 3.74 6.11 -14.70
CA GLU A 35 2.90 5.19 -13.95
C GLU A 35 3.28 3.76 -14.34
N LEU A 36 3.46 2.90 -13.34
CA LEU A 36 3.76 1.49 -13.50
C LEU A 36 2.50 0.69 -13.23
N ASP A 37 2.01 -0.05 -14.22
CA ASP A 37 0.89 -0.98 -14.02
C ASP A 37 1.42 -2.36 -13.64
N LEU A 38 1.12 -2.82 -12.43
CA LEU A 38 1.49 -4.16 -11.94
C LEU A 38 0.42 -5.21 -12.25
N GLY A 39 -0.68 -4.79 -12.88
CA GLY A 39 -1.79 -5.63 -13.30
C GLY A 39 -2.59 -6.21 -12.14
N GLU A 40 -3.42 -7.19 -12.45
CA GLU A 40 -4.25 -7.91 -11.50
C GLU A 40 -3.49 -9.05 -10.83
N ARG A 41 -3.42 -9.08 -9.48
CA ARG A 41 -2.81 -10.20 -8.77
C ARG A 41 -3.46 -10.41 -7.42
N ALA A 42 -3.67 -11.68 -7.04
CA ALA A 42 -4.20 -12.05 -5.74
C ALA A 42 -3.37 -11.48 -4.56
N HIS A 43 -2.04 -11.41 -4.70
CA HIS A 43 -1.17 -10.88 -3.65
C HIS A 43 -1.26 -9.35 -3.46
N HIS A 44 -1.89 -8.60 -4.37
CA HIS A 44 -2.18 -7.19 -4.15
C HIS A 44 -3.24 -6.99 -3.06
N TYR A 45 -4.13 -7.96 -2.86
CA TYR A 45 -5.16 -7.88 -1.83
C TYR A 45 -4.56 -7.90 -0.40
N SER A 46 -3.45 -8.61 -0.21
CA SER A 46 -2.68 -8.57 1.04
C SER A 46 -2.16 -7.15 1.35
N LEU A 47 -1.62 -6.45 0.34
CA LEU A 47 -1.16 -5.07 0.49
C LEU A 47 -2.32 -4.09 0.71
N LEU A 48 -3.42 -4.27 -0.01
CA LEU A 48 -4.64 -3.47 0.16
C LEU A 48 -5.19 -3.59 1.59
N THR A 49 -5.16 -4.80 2.17
CA THR A 49 -5.63 -5.01 3.55
C THR A 49 -4.76 -4.26 4.56
N LEU A 50 -3.44 -4.24 4.36
CA LEU A 50 -2.52 -3.43 5.17
C LEU A 50 -2.77 -1.92 5.00
N ALA A 51 -3.07 -1.48 3.77
CA ALA A 51 -3.39 -0.10 3.45
C ALA A 51 -4.68 0.36 4.16
N ARG A 52 -5.74 -0.46 4.11
CA ARG A 52 -7.00 -0.24 4.83
C ARG A 52 -6.77 -0.12 6.33
N ARG A 53 -5.98 -1.06 6.91
CA ARG A 53 -5.65 -1.01 8.34
C ARG A 53 -4.96 0.29 8.73
N ARG A 54 -3.98 0.73 7.93
CA ARG A 54 -3.27 1.99 8.17
C ARG A 54 -4.20 3.19 8.10
N MET A 55 -5.10 3.22 7.12
CA MET A 55 -6.11 4.26 6.97
C MET A 55 -7.09 4.28 8.16
N ASP A 56 -7.53 3.12 8.64
CA ASP A 56 -8.44 3.02 9.79
C ASP A 56 -7.78 3.48 11.09
N ASP A 57 -6.51 3.10 11.32
CA ASP A 57 -5.75 3.59 12.48
C ASP A 57 -5.53 5.12 12.39
N ALA A 58 -5.28 5.64 11.19
CA ALA A 58 -5.15 7.08 10.97
C ALA A 58 -6.47 7.84 11.23
N ARG A 59 -7.62 7.26 10.85
CA ARG A 59 -8.95 7.81 11.16
C ARG A 59 -9.23 7.88 12.66
N GLN A 60 -8.69 6.92 13.42
CA GLN A 60 -8.80 6.88 14.88
C GLN A 60 -7.85 7.87 15.57
N GLY A 61 -7.03 8.62 14.82
CA GLY A 61 -6.10 9.60 15.37
C GLY A 61 -4.86 8.97 16.02
N LEU A 62 -4.52 7.71 15.68
CA LEU A 62 -3.27 7.11 16.16
C LEU A 62 -2.07 7.82 15.56
N ASP A 63 -0.96 7.84 16.29
CA ASP A 63 0.32 8.36 15.80
C ASP A 63 0.76 7.64 14.51
N PRO A 64 1.36 8.35 13.51
CA PRO A 64 1.82 7.75 12.26
C PRO A 64 2.75 6.53 12.41
N SER A 65 3.54 6.49 13.49
CA SER A 65 4.43 5.37 13.81
C SER A 65 3.68 4.12 14.31
N SER A 66 2.47 4.28 14.82
CA SER A 66 1.62 3.24 15.39
C SER A 66 0.54 2.75 14.41
N GLN A 67 0.33 3.43 13.29
CA GLN A 67 -0.68 3.06 12.30
C GLN A 67 -0.26 1.84 11.44
N GLY A 68 -1.24 1.02 11.09
CA GLY A 68 -1.15 0.00 10.05
C GLY A 68 -0.56 -1.33 10.49
N TRP A 69 -0.18 -1.47 11.76
CA TRP A 69 0.42 -2.70 12.28
C TRP A 69 -0.64 -3.76 12.51
N ILE A 70 -0.43 -4.94 11.92
CA ILE A 70 -1.26 -6.13 12.10
C ILE A 70 -0.36 -7.35 12.28
N GLN A 71 -0.73 -8.23 13.20
CA GLN A 71 0.00 -9.49 13.39
C GLN A 71 -0.14 -10.40 12.16
N LEU A 72 0.95 -11.06 11.76
CA LEU A 72 0.94 -11.98 10.61
C LEU A 72 -0.17 -13.03 10.75
N ASP A 73 -0.32 -13.62 11.94
CA ASP A 73 -1.36 -14.63 12.25
C ASP A 73 -2.78 -14.07 12.26
N GLN A 74 -2.93 -12.77 12.49
CA GLN A 74 -4.22 -12.10 12.39
C GLN A 74 -4.56 -11.83 10.92
N LEU A 75 -3.60 -11.31 10.15
CA LEU A 75 -3.79 -11.03 8.73
C LEU A 75 -4.05 -12.31 7.94
N SER A 76 -3.32 -13.39 8.22
CA SER A 76 -3.52 -14.69 7.57
C SER A 76 -4.93 -15.23 7.81
N ARG A 77 -5.43 -15.17 9.04
CA ARG A 77 -6.82 -15.53 9.37
C ARG A 77 -7.86 -14.66 8.67
N MET A 78 -7.65 -13.34 8.62
CA MET A 78 -8.56 -12.41 7.92
C MET A 78 -8.66 -12.71 6.43
N LEU A 79 -7.55 -13.14 5.82
CA LEU A 79 -7.48 -13.46 4.39
C LEU A 79 -7.84 -14.91 4.08
N GLY A 80 -8.10 -15.75 5.09
CA GLY A 80 -8.30 -17.19 4.90
C GLY A 80 -7.07 -17.92 4.36
N LEU A 81 -5.87 -17.38 4.63
CA LEU A 81 -4.58 -17.92 4.18
C LEU A 81 -3.79 -18.51 5.35
N ASP A 82 -2.90 -19.44 5.05
CA ASP A 82 -1.85 -19.84 5.99
C ASP A 82 -0.75 -18.75 6.08
N PRO A 83 -0.11 -18.52 7.25
CA PRO A 83 0.98 -17.57 7.40
C PRO A 83 2.14 -17.72 6.39
N SER A 84 2.46 -18.95 5.97
CA SER A 84 3.48 -19.22 4.96
C SER A 84 3.04 -18.74 3.58
N HIS A 85 1.78 -18.96 3.22
CA HIS A 85 1.23 -18.46 1.96
C HIS A 85 1.20 -16.93 1.96
N LEU A 86 0.77 -16.30 3.05
CA LEU A 86 0.83 -14.85 3.20
C LEU A 86 2.26 -14.30 3.06
N ASN A 87 3.25 -14.95 3.68
CA ASN A 87 4.66 -14.59 3.51
C ASN A 87 5.11 -14.63 2.05
N ILE A 88 4.72 -15.67 1.32
CA ILE A 88 5.00 -15.80 -0.12
C ILE A 88 4.34 -14.66 -0.90
N GLN A 89 3.09 -14.32 -0.59
CA GLN A 89 2.40 -13.21 -1.24
C GLN A 89 3.10 -11.87 -0.99
N ILE A 90 3.49 -11.58 0.25
CA ILE A 90 4.22 -10.35 0.60
C ILE A 90 5.57 -10.31 -0.11
N HIS A 91 6.32 -11.42 -0.12
CA HIS A 91 7.59 -11.51 -0.83
C HIS A 91 7.40 -11.27 -2.33
N ARG A 92 6.43 -11.94 -2.96
CA ARG A 92 6.12 -11.77 -4.39
C ARG A 92 5.72 -10.34 -4.72
N ALA A 93 4.91 -9.70 -3.89
CA ALA A 93 4.51 -8.32 -4.09
C ALA A 93 5.72 -7.38 -4.03
N ARG A 94 6.60 -7.53 -3.03
CA ARG A 94 7.86 -6.76 -2.94
C ARG A 94 8.76 -6.98 -4.15
N SER A 95 8.96 -8.24 -4.57
CA SER A 95 9.75 -8.57 -5.75
C SER A 95 9.16 -7.98 -7.03
N GLN A 96 7.84 -8.01 -7.19
CA GLN A 96 7.17 -7.46 -8.36
C GLN A 96 7.35 -5.94 -8.43
N ILE A 97 7.18 -5.24 -7.32
CA ILE A 97 7.40 -3.80 -7.23
C ILE A 97 8.85 -3.47 -7.55
N ALA A 98 9.81 -4.15 -6.90
CA ALA A 98 11.24 -3.94 -7.14
C ALA A 98 11.65 -4.15 -8.60
N ARG A 99 11.04 -5.12 -9.31
CA ARG A 99 11.31 -5.40 -10.72
C ARG A 99 10.65 -4.43 -11.69
N ALA A 100 9.56 -3.76 -11.26
CA ALA A 100 8.85 -2.80 -12.08
C ALA A 100 9.45 -1.40 -11.98
N LEU A 101 10.15 -1.10 -10.89
CA LEU A 101 10.84 0.18 -10.71
C LEU A 101 11.96 0.34 -11.75
N PRO A 102 12.06 1.50 -12.43
CA PRO A 102 13.16 1.78 -13.34
C PRO A 102 14.48 1.96 -12.57
N ASP A 103 15.60 1.77 -13.27
CA ASP A 103 16.93 1.92 -12.70
C ASP A 103 17.10 3.29 -12.04
N GLY A 104 17.47 3.30 -10.76
CA GLY A 104 17.65 4.51 -9.95
C GLY A 104 16.39 5.01 -9.22
N ALA A 105 15.20 4.43 -9.48
CA ALA A 105 14.03 4.72 -8.68
C ALA A 105 13.98 3.81 -7.44
N THR A 106 14.01 4.43 -6.26
CA THR A 106 13.84 3.74 -4.98
C THR A 106 12.48 4.08 -4.40
N LEU A 107 11.74 3.04 -3.99
CA LEU A 107 10.52 3.18 -3.20
C LEU A 107 10.87 2.89 -1.74
N PRO A 108 10.31 3.64 -0.76
CA PRO A 108 10.39 3.25 0.64
C PRO A 108 9.93 1.80 0.82
N ASP A 109 10.41 1.12 1.87
CA ASP A 109 10.04 -0.27 2.13
C ASP A 109 8.51 -0.43 2.16
N VAL A 110 7.94 -0.99 1.08
CA VAL A 110 6.48 -1.07 0.86
C VAL A 110 5.78 -1.79 2.01
N VAL A 111 6.48 -2.75 2.60
CA VAL A 111 6.01 -3.52 3.73
C VAL A 111 7.08 -3.50 4.80
N GLU A 112 6.74 -2.90 5.93
CA GLU A 112 7.59 -2.90 7.12
C GLU A 112 7.21 -4.09 8.01
N ARG A 113 8.21 -4.61 8.74
CA ARG A 113 8.06 -5.76 9.65
C ARG A 113 8.66 -5.45 11.01
N ARG A 114 7.94 -5.79 12.09
CA ARG A 114 8.48 -5.77 13.46
C ARG A 114 7.85 -6.87 14.30
N ARG A 115 8.63 -7.65 15.05
CA ARG A 115 8.12 -8.62 16.04
C ARG A 115 6.93 -9.51 15.59
N GLY A 116 6.88 -9.91 14.31
CA GLY A 116 5.78 -10.70 13.74
C GLY A 116 4.61 -9.88 13.16
N GLU A 117 4.62 -8.57 13.33
CA GLU A 117 3.67 -7.64 12.73
C GLU A 117 4.13 -7.17 11.36
N LEU A 118 3.14 -6.87 10.52
CA LEU A 118 3.27 -6.28 9.20
C LEU A 118 2.54 -4.94 9.18
N ARG A 119 3.07 -3.99 8.43
CA ARG A 119 2.31 -2.82 8.00
C ARG A 119 2.66 -2.43 6.59
N LEU A 120 1.77 -1.67 5.96
CA LEU A 120 2.14 -0.91 4.78
C LEU A 120 3.13 0.18 5.21
N GLY A 121 4.22 0.30 4.45
CA GLY A 121 5.23 1.31 4.66
C GLY A 121 4.68 2.73 4.60
N SER A 122 5.52 3.70 4.96
CA SER A 122 5.15 5.12 4.97
C SER A 122 5.19 5.73 3.55
N VAL A 123 4.46 5.11 2.63
CA VAL A 123 4.27 5.54 1.25
C VAL A 123 2.84 6.05 1.09
N PRO A 124 2.60 7.16 0.36
CA PRO A 124 1.24 7.58 0.09
C PRO A 124 0.51 6.53 -0.75
N PHE A 125 -0.78 6.35 -0.47
CA PHE A 125 -1.62 5.41 -1.19
C PHE A 125 -3.05 5.91 -1.38
N GLN A 126 -3.71 5.36 -2.39
CA GLN A 126 -5.09 5.59 -2.75
C GLN A 126 -5.78 4.24 -2.99
N ILE A 127 -7.01 4.12 -2.53
CA ILE A 127 -7.84 2.92 -2.72
C ILE A 127 -9.10 3.32 -3.49
N LEU A 128 -9.30 2.69 -4.65
CA LEU A 128 -10.54 2.76 -5.42
C LEU A 128 -11.25 1.40 -5.40
N ARG A 129 -12.53 1.40 -5.06
CA ARG A 129 -13.42 0.24 -5.15
C ARG A 129 -14.37 0.43 -6.33
N GLY A 130 -14.17 -0.32 -7.40
CA GLY A 130 -14.82 -0.10 -8.70
C GLY A 130 -14.44 1.28 -9.25
N SER A 131 -15.43 2.18 -9.35
CA SER A 131 -15.27 3.59 -9.72
C SER A 131 -15.28 4.55 -8.52
N ARG A 132 -15.45 4.04 -7.30
CA ARG A 132 -15.58 4.85 -6.10
C ARG A 132 -14.26 4.99 -5.36
N LEU A 133 -13.90 6.22 -5.00
CA LEU A 133 -12.81 6.47 -4.06
C LEU A 133 -13.19 5.96 -2.67
N GLU A 134 -12.49 4.94 -2.18
CA GLU A 134 -12.67 4.38 -0.83
C GLU A 134 -11.89 5.23 0.19
N GLY A 135 -10.69 5.66 -0.17
CA GLY A 135 -9.91 6.62 0.62
C GLY A 135 -8.51 6.87 0.09
N VAL A 136 -7.88 7.92 0.61
CA VAL A 136 -6.49 8.27 0.36
C VAL A 136 -5.77 8.52 1.69
N CYS A 137 -4.52 8.10 1.74
CA CYS A 137 -3.62 8.35 2.86
C CYS A 137 -2.28 8.83 2.30
N GLY A 138 -1.95 10.09 2.57
CA GLY A 138 -0.65 10.68 2.26
C GLY A 138 -0.01 11.30 3.50
N PRO A 139 1.23 11.82 3.39
CA PRO A 139 1.92 12.47 4.50
C PRO A 139 1.14 13.65 5.10
N ASP A 140 0.38 14.37 4.27
CA ASP A 140 -0.34 15.60 4.67
C ASP A 140 -1.87 15.52 4.50
N VAL A 141 -2.40 14.41 4.00
CA VAL A 141 -3.83 14.29 3.67
C VAL A 141 -4.37 12.92 4.05
N ILE A 142 -5.31 12.90 4.99
CA ILE A 142 -6.23 11.78 5.21
C ILE A 142 -7.59 12.25 4.71
N ALA A 143 -7.93 11.90 3.47
CA ALA A 143 -9.24 12.19 2.91
C ALA A 143 -9.98 10.88 2.65
N CYS A 144 -11.09 10.70 3.34
CA CYS A 144 -11.95 9.55 3.21
C CYS A 144 -13.28 10.02 2.64
N ASN A 145 -13.78 9.31 1.63
CA ASN A 145 -15.13 9.56 1.16
C ASN A 145 -16.07 8.85 2.15
N ALA A 146 -16.75 9.62 3.00
CA ALA A 146 -17.79 9.07 3.86
C ALA A 146 -18.89 8.50 2.97
N ALA A 147 -19.13 7.19 3.11
CA ALA A 147 -20.26 6.52 2.50
C ALA A 147 -21.46 6.58 3.43
#